data_AF-A0A4U0VDI9-F1
#
_entry.id   AF-A0A4U0VDI9-F1
#
_cell.length_a   1.000
_cell.length_b   1.000
_cell.length_c   1.000
_cell.angle_alpha   90.00
_cell.angle_beta   90.00
_cell.angle_gamma   90.00
#
_symmetry.space_group_name_H-M   'P 1'
#
loop_
_entity.id
_entity.type
_entity.pdbx_description
1 polymer ?
#
loop_
_entity_poly.entity_id
_entity_poly.type
_entity_poly.pdbx_seq_one_letter_code
_entity_poly.pdbx_strand_id
1 'polypeptide(L)'
;MQAQHSNSVPSTPFQQPNDMRYTSRSPSPHRGLGSQSPRSVVSEAVGQNGAPRHAPNFCKFEAGAEPRKRRIPYAEGGEFELGPPRKEPRKSLAPHEEKKLSNDMRELYNRLLPSEESEQRRAQLIRKLEKMMKDEWPGNDIHVNVFGSSGNLLSSSDSDVDICITTTMKKLESMHSLAILLDRRTFCQFRTRSGRDALNQGRS
;
A
#
# COMPACT_ATOMS: atom_id res chain seq x y z
N MET A 1 -10.73 30.31 32.65
CA MET A 1 -10.73 30.11 31.19
C MET A 1 -10.10 28.75 30.91
N GLN A 2 -10.92 27.77 30.54
CA GLN A 2 -10.52 26.38 30.30
C GLN A 2 -9.82 26.28 28.94
N ALA A 3 -8.59 25.77 28.91
CA ALA A 3 -7.85 25.52 27.69
C ALA A 3 -8.36 24.21 27.05
N GLN A 4 -8.94 24.29 25.85
CA GLN A 4 -9.17 23.11 25.02
C GLN A 4 -7.90 22.81 24.22
N HIS A 5 -7.25 21.69 24.53
CA HIS A 5 -6.12 21.16 23.78
C HIS A 5 -6.64 20.23 22.68
N SER A 6 -6.42 20.59 21.42
CA SER A 6 -6.65 19.67 20.29
C SER A 6 -5.44 18.76 20.13
N ASN A 7 -5.61 17.46 20.40
CA ASN A 7 -4.64 16.41 20.06
C ASN A 7 -5.20 15.57 18.91
N SER A 8 -4.65 15.72 17.71
CA SER A 8 -4.93 14.86 16.56
C SER A 8 -3.94 13.69 16.54
N VAL A 9 -4.19 12.67 17.36
CA VAL A 9 -3.64 11.32 17.18
C VAL A 9 -4.78 10.32 17.41
N PRO A 10 -4.84 9.21 16.67
CA PRO A 10 -5.83 8.17 16.97
C PRO A 10 -5.58 7.67 18.40
N SER A 11 -6.61 7.71 19.24
CA SER A 11 -6.56 7.17 20.59
C SER A 11 -6.24 5.68 20.53
N THR A 12 -4.99 5.33 20.82
CA THR A 12 -4.62 3.96 21.17
C THR A 12 -4.81 3.79 22.69
N PRO A 13 -5.13 2.59 23.20
CA PRO A 13 -5.57 2.41 24.59
C PRO A 13 -4.53 2.75 25.68
N PHE A 14 -3.32 3.18 25.32
CA PHE A 14 -2.17 3.27 26.23
C PHE A 14 -1.44 4.64 26.26
N GLN A 15 -2.11 5.75 25.98
CA GLN A 15 -1.52 7.08 26.23
C GLN A 15 -1.96 7.65 27.58
N GLN A 16 -1.03 7.67 28.55
CA GLN A 16 -1.17 8.47 29.77
C GLN A 16 -0.78 9.94 29.48
N PRO A 17 -1.41 10.95 30.13
CA PRO A 17 -1.14 12.35 29.85
C PRO A 17 0.23 12.79 30.36
N ASN A 18 0.99 13.50 29.53
CA ASN A 18 2.28 14.08 29.88
C ASN A 18 2.05 15.45 30.56
N ASP A 19 2.44 15.60 31.82
CA ASP A 19 2.35 16.86 32.57
C ASP A 19 3.42 17.85 32.10
N MET A 20 3.04 18.86 31.30
CA MET A 20 3.91 19.96 30.91
C MET A 20 3.64 21.22 31.74
N ARG A 21 4.54 21.54 32.67
CA ARG A 21 4.71 22.90 33.20
C ARG A 21 5.98 23.53 32.64
N TYR A 22 5.87 24.84 32.36
CA TYR A 22 6.90 25.88 32.13
C TYR A 22 7.21 26.37 30.69
N THR A 23 6.61 27.56 30.42
CA THR A 23 7.18 28.83 29.92
C THR A 23 7.55 29.08 28.45
N SER A 24 6.82 30.08 27.91
CA SER A 24 7.27 31.28 27.19
C SER A 24 7.80 31.14 25.75
N ARG A 25 6.92 31.39 24.77
CA ARG A 25 7.19 32.28 23.60
C ARG A 25 5.90 33.02 23.18
N SER A 26 6.06 34.27 22.73
CA SER A 26 5.13 35.41 22.64
C SER A 26 3.97 35.33 21.64
N PRO A 27 2.82 36.04 21.85
CA PRO A 27 1.69 36.11 20.92
C PRO A 27 1.59 37.45 20.15
N SER A 28 1.13 37.40 18.89
CA SER A 28 0.60 38.54 18.10
C SER A 28 -0.35 38.00 17.00
N PRO A 29 -1.29 38.78 16.41
CA PRO A 29 -2.61 39.12 16.96
C PRO A 29 -3.80 38.67 16.06
N HIS A 30 -5.00 38.79 16.62
CA HIS A 30 -6.34 38.48 16.12
C HIS A 30 -6.69 38.70 14.63
N ARG A 31 -7.52 37.77 14.07
CA ARG A 31 -8.77 38.15 13.38
C ARG A 31 -9.78 36.99 13.25
N GLY A 32 -11.01 37.24 13.71
CA GLY A 32 -12.22 36.85 12.98
C GLY A 32 -12.84 35.48 13.29
N LEU A 33 -13.71 35.46 14.29
CA LEU A 33 -14.74 34.45 14.59
C LEU A 33 -15.48 33.91 13.35
N GLY A 34 -15.61 32.58 13.29
CA GLY A 34 -16.56 31.86 12.44
C GLY A 34 -16.67 30.41 12.90
N SER A 35 -17.58 30.14 13.85
CA SER A 35 -17.83 28.81 14.38
C SER A 35 -18.43 27.90 13.29
N GLN A 36 -17.71 26.87 12.88
CA GLN A 36 -18.31 25.71 12.20
C GLN A 36 -17.80 24.43 12.85
N SER A 37 -18.67 23.79 13.64
CA SER A 37 -18.47 22.40 14.07
C SER A 37 -18.50 21.48 12.84
N PRO A 38 -17.59 20.50 12.70
CA PRO A 38 -17.74 19.47 11.68
C PRO A 38 -18.92 18.58 12.08
N ARG A 39 -19.99 18.57 11.28
CA ARG A 39 -21.08 17.62 11.43
C ARG A 39 -20.54 16.20 11.19
N SER A 40 -20.75 15.35 12.18
CA SER A 40 -20.50 13.91 12.12
C SER A 40 -21.26 13.29 10.93
N VAL A 41 -20.65 12.26 10.35
CA VAL A 41 -21.21 11.39 9.31
C VAL A 41 -22.62 10.94 9.66
N VAL A 42 -23.60 11.39 8.89
CA VAL A 42 -24.99 10.92 8.97
C VAL A 42 -25.11 9.77 7.98
N SER A 43 -25.38 8.58 8.49
CA SER A 43 -25.73 7.40 7.70
C SER A 43 -26.86 7.75 6.73
N GLU A 44 -26.68 7.37 5.46
CA GLU A 44 -27.71 7.51 4.43
C GLU A 44 -28.99 6.76 4.84
N ALA A 45 -30.08 7.51 5.03
CA ALA A 45 -31.43 6.99 5.01
C ALA A 45 -32.21 7.68 3.87
N VAL A 46 -32.88 6.84 3.11
CA VAL A 46 -33.75 7.06 1.94
C VAL A 46 -34.56 8.37 1.99
N GLY A 47 -34.50 9.16 0.90
CA GLY A 47 -35.38 10.30 0.66
C GLY A 47 -35.12 10.96 -0.71
N GLN A 48 -36.19 11.15 -1.48
CA GLN A 48 -36.21 11.45 -2.92
C GLN A 48 -35.76 12.87 -3.32
N ASN A 49 -35.39 12.97 -4.61
CA ASN A 49 -35.33 14.17 -5.46
C ASN A 49 -34.12 15.11 -5.31
N GLY A 50 -32.98 14.68 -5.86
CA GLY A 50 -31.92 15.55 -6.35
C GLY A 50 -31.65 15.22 -7.83
N ALA A 51 -31.35 16.25 -8.63
CA ALA A 51 -30.98 16.18 -10.04
C ALA A 51 -30.05 14.98 -10.36
N PRO A 52 -30.03 14.45 -11.61
CA PRO A 52 -29.17 13.32 -11.96
C PRO A 52 -27.71 13.75 -11.74
N ARG A 53 -27.20 13.44 -10.55
CA ARG A 53 -25.76 13.41 -10.30
C ARG A 53 -25.23 12.50 -11.37
N HIS A 54 -24.36 13.00 -12.24
CA HIS A 54 -23.62 12.17 -13.18
C HIS A 54 -23.26 10.89 -12.42
N ALA A 55 -23.75 9.76 -12.94
CA ALA A 55 -23.48 8.46 -12.34
C ALA A 55 -21.98 8.46 -12.04
N PRO A 56 -21.56 8.18 -10.80
CA PRO A 56 -20.14 8.05 -10.52
C PRO A 56 -19.61 7.10 -11.59
N ASN A 57 -18.56 7.50 -12.31
CA ASN A 57 -17.95 6.65 -13.32
C ASN A 57 -17.38 5.43 -12.58
N PHE A 58 -18.24 4.45 -12.29
CA PHE A 58 -17.88 3.23 -11.62
C PHE A 58 -17.00 2.46 -12.59
N CYS A 59 -15.71 2.42 -12.28
CA CYS A 59 -14.78 1.60 -13.03
C CYS A 59 -15.26 0.15 -12.89
N LYS A 60 -15.61 -0.52 -14.01
CA LYS A 60 -16.04 -1.94 -13.99
C LYS A 60 -15.00 -2.90 -13.41
N PHE A 61 -13.76 -2.44 -13.30
CA PHE A 61 -12.64 -3.17 -12.72
C PHE A 61 -12.33 -2.76 -11.27
N GLU A 62 -13.06 -1.81 -10.69
CA GLU A 62 -12.84 -1.40 -9.31
C GLU A 62 -13.18 -2.55 -8.38
N ALA A 63 -12.14 -3.07 -7.70
CA ALA A 63 -12.37 -4.09 -6.69
C ALA A 63 -13.07 -3.43 -5.50
N GLY A 64 -14.31 -3.87 -5.25
CA GLY A 64 -15.01 -3.56 -4.01
C GLY A 64 -14.23 -4.01 -2.78
N ALA A 65 -14.73 -3.66 -1.59
CA ALA A 65 -14.13 -4.05 -0.32
C ALA A 65 -14.24 -5.57 -0.09
N GLU A 66 -13.43 -6.35 -0.82
CA GLU A 66 -13.25 -7.78 -0.61
C GLU A 66 -12.90 -8.01 0.86
N PRO A 67 -13.53 -8.99 1.54
CA PRO A 67 -13.30 -9.23 2.95
C PRO A 67 -11.83 -9.58 3.15
N ARG A 68 -11.06 -8.62 3.68
CA ARG A 68 -9.65 -8.83 4.02
C ARG A 68 -9.59 -9.84 5.15
N LYS A 69 -9.19 -11.08 4.83
CA LYS A 69 -8.87 -12.08 5.84
C LYS A 69 -7.62 -11.62 6.58
N ARG A 70 -7.75 -11.29 7.85
CA ARG A 70 -6.62 -10.93 8.70
C ARG A 70 -5.77 -12.17 8.92
N ARG A 71 -4.45 -12.05 8.74
CA ARG A 71 -3.52 -13.14 9.05
C ARG A 71 -3.53 -13.48 10.54
N ILE A 72 -3.59 -12.46 11.39
CA ILE A 72 -3.71 -12.60 12.85
C ILE A 72 -5.13 -12.20 13.23
N PRO A 73 -5.96 -13.11 13.77
CA PRO A 73 -7.27 -12.74 14.28
C PRO A 73 -7.12 -11.82 15.50
N TYR A 74 -8.14 -11.03 15.78
CA TYR A 74 -8.25 -10.42 17.11
C TYR A 74 -8.54 -11.55 18.09
N ALA A 75 -7.52 -12.00 18.79
CA ALA A 75 -7.65 -12.87 19.94
C ALA A 75 -7.45 -12.03 21.20
N GLU A 76 -8.28 -12.27 22.21
CA GLU A 76 -8.02 -11.79 23.56
C GLU A 76 -6.64 -12.31 24.01
N GLY A 77 -5.78 -11.43 24.53
CA GLY A 77 -4.43 -11.79 24.98
C GLY A 77 -3.26 -11.31 24.11
N GLY A 78 -3.51 -10.64 22.98
CA GLY A 78 -2.47 -9.93 22.20
C GLY A 78 -2.03 -8.59 22.80
N GLU A 79 -2.65 -8.17 23.91
CA GLU A 79 -2.39 -6.91 24.61
C GLU A 79 -1.26 -7.03 25.65
N PHE A 80 -0.93 -8.25 26.07
CA PHE A 80 0.07 -8.49 27.10
C PHE A 80 1.45 -8.69 26.47
N GLU A 81 2.44 -7.95 26.97
CA GLU A 81 3.83 -8.21 26.64
C GLU A 81 4.20 -9.64 27.04
N LEU A 82 4.96 -10.32 26.16
CA LEU A 82 5.49 -11.63 26.48
C LEU A 82 6.39 -11.50 27.71
N GLY A 83 6.09 -12.27 28.76
CA GLY A 83 6.95 -12.34 29.95
C GLY A 83 8.36 -12.83 29.62
N PRO A 84 9.31 -12.71 30.56
CA PRO A 84 10.67 -13.16 30.36
C PRO A 84 10.71 -14.64 29.96
N PRO A 85 11.68 -15.03 29.10
CA PRO A 85 11.75 -16.38 28.59
C PRO A 85 11.96 -17.37 29.75
N ARG A 86 11.22 -18.49 29.73
CA ARG A 86 11.33 -19.54 30.76
C ARG A 86 12.70 -20.22 30.78
N LYS A 87 13.44 -20.16 29.68
CA LYS A 87 14.79 -20.72 29.50
C LYS A 87 15.61 -19.75 28.67
N GLU A 88 16.88 -19.59 29.00
CA GLU A 88 17.79 -18.76 28.20
C GLU A 88 17.92 -19.31 26.77
N PRO A 89 17.81 -18.45 25.74
CA PRO A 89 18.03 -18.85 24.36
C PRO A 89 19.45 -19.37 24.13
N ARG A 90 19.60 -20.36 23.25
CA ARG A 90 20.92 -20.83 22.82
C ARG A 90 21.64 -19.71 22.08
N LYS A 91 22.90 -19.45 22.44
CA LYS A 91 23.73 -18.40 21.82
C LYS A 91 24.33 -18.82 20.48
N SER A 92 24.54 -20.11 20.28
CA SER A 92 25.12 -20.68 19.06
C SER A 92 24.58 -22.08 18.78
N LEU A 93 24.68 -22.48 17.51
CA LEU A 93 24.37 -23.83 17.05
C LEU A 93 25.58 -24.74 17.34
N ALA A 94 25.32 -26.04 17.52
CA ALA A 94 26.40 -27.02 17.57
C ALA A 94 27.00 -27.19 16.16
N PRO A 95 28.29 -27.53 16.01
CA PRO A 95 28.94 -27.59 14.69
C PRO A 95 28.25 -28.50 13.67
N HIS A 96 27.65 -29.61 14.13
CA HIS A 96 26.92 -30.53 13.26
C HIS A 96 25.55 -29.95 12.81
N GLU A 97 24.86 -29.21 13.67
CA GLU A 97 23.60 -28.52 13.35
C GLU A 97 23.85 -27.40 12.35
N GLU A 98 24.89 -26.60 12.58
CA GLU A 98 25.30 -25.51 11.69
C GLU A 98 25.66 -26.02 10.30
N LYS A 99 26.44 -27.11 10.22
CA LYS A 99 26.81 -27.74 8.95
C LYS A 99 25.58 -28.25 8.21
N LYS A 100 24.66 -28.93 8.91
CA LYS A 100 23.41 -29.42 8.32
C LYS A 100 22.55 -28.27 7.80
N LEU A 101 22.29 -27.27 8.65
CA LEU A 101 21.47 -26.12 8.29
C LEU A 101 22.06 -25.34 7.11
N SER A 102 23.38 -25.14 7.09
CA SER A 102 24.06 -24.44 6.00
C SER A 102 23.90 -25.16 4.66
N ASN A 103 23.94 -26.49 4.66
CA ASN A 103 23.71 -27.29 3.45
C ASN A 103 22.24 -27.19 3.01
N ASP A 104 21.30 -27.35 3.93
CA ASP A 104 19.86 -27.27 3.65
C ASP A 104 19.49 -25.87 3.11
N MET A 105 20.07 -24.80 3.67
CA MET A 105 19.88 -23.42 3.20
C MET A 105 20.44 -23.21 1.80
N ARG A 106 21.61 -23.77 1.49
CA ARG A 106 22.21 -23.67 0.15
C ARG A 106 21.39 -24.41 -0.89
N GLU A 107 20.89 -25.60 -0.56
CA GLU A 107 19.99 -26.36 -1.44
C GLU A 107 18.71 -25.58 -1.72
N LEU A 108 18.09 -25.03 -0.67
CA LEU A 108 16.89 -24.20 -0.80
C LEU A 108 17.17 -22.96 -1.66
N TYR A 109 18.27 -22.25 -1.42
CA TYR A 109 18.65 -21.08 -2.20
C TYR A 109 18.74 -21.40 -3.70
N ASN A 110 19.42 -22.48 -4.07
CA ASN A 110 19.55 -22.89 -5.47
C ASN A 110 18.19 -23.19 -6.13
N ARG A 111 17.23 -23.72 -5.36
CA ARG A 111 15.87 -23.98 -5.84
C ARG A 111 15.01 -22.72 -5.96
N LEU A 112 15.28 -21.72 -5.13
CA LEU A 112 14.56 -20.44 -5.12
C LEU A 112 15.03 -19.49 -6.21
N LEU A 113 16.23 -19.68 -6.77
CA LEU A 113 16.72 -18.86 -7.87
C LEU A 113 15.75 -18.91 -9.07
N PRO A 114 15.47 -17.77 -9.71
CA PRO A 114 14.61 -17.74 -10.87
C PRO A 114 15.27 -18.49 -12.02
N SER A 115 14.48 -19.27 -12.74
CA SER A 115 14.92 -19.93 -13.97
C SER A 115 15.11 -18.89 -15.08
N GLU A 116 16.00 -19.18 -16.03
CA GLU A 116 16.24 -18.31 -17.18
C GLU A 116 14.95 -18.11 -18.01
N GLU A 117 14.14 -19.15 -18.17
CA GLU A 117 12.83 -19.06 -18.82
C GLU A 117 11.91 -18.05 -18.12
N SER A 118 11.89 -18.05 -16.78
CA SER A 118 11.09 -17.11 -16.00
C SER A 118 11.52 -15.66 -16.23
N GLU A 119 12.82 -15.39 -16.23
CA GLU A 119 13.37 -14.06 -16.51
C GLU A 119 13.07 -13.62 -17.95
N GLN A 120 13.16 -14.54 -18.91
CA GLN A 120 12.79 -14.25 -20.31
C GLN A 120 11.30 -13.91 -20.44
N ARG A 121 10.40 -14.63 -19.77
CA ARG A 121 8.96 -14.32 -19.76
C ARG A 121 8.67 -12.96 -19.12
N ARG A 122 9.37 -12.61 -18.03
CA ARG A 122 9.28 -11.29 -17.40
C ARG A 122 9.72 -10.19 -18.37
N ALA A 123 10.87 -10.34 -19.02
CA ALA A 123 11.34 -9.38 -20.02
C ALA A 123 10.37 -9.23 -21.21
N GLN A 124 9.78 -10.33 -21.69
CA GLN A 124 8.77 -10.32 -22.73
C GLN A 124 7.50 -9.57 -22.29
N LEU A 125 7.05 -9.78 -21.05
CA LEU A 125 5.91 -9.06 -20.47
C LEU A 125 6.14 -7.55 -20.46
N ILE A 126 7.30 -7.09 -19.98
CA ILE A 126 7.64 -5.66 -19.94
C ILE A 126 7.64 -5.05 -21.34
N ARG A 127 8.31 -5.69 -22.30
CA ARG A 127 8.32 -5.24 -23.69
C ARG A 127 6.92 -5.20 -24.31
N LYS A 128 6.09 -6.21 -24.02
CA LYS A 128 4.70 -6.27 -24.51
C LYS A 128 3.85 -5.13 -23.95
N LEU A 129 3.97 -4.84 -22.65
CA LEU A 129 3.24 -3.77 -22.00
C LEU A 129 3.69 -2.40 -22.53
N GLU A 130 4.99 -2.17 -22.62
CA GLU A 130 5.54 -0.90 -23.11
C GLU A 130 5.10 -0.62 -24.55
N LYS A 131 5.23 -1.62 -25.44
CA LYS A 131 4.77 -1.51 -26.83
C LYS A 131 3.27 -1.21 -26.90
N MET A 132 2.46 -1.96 -26.15
CA MET A 132 1.01 -1.80 -26.14
C MET A 132 0.57 -0.39 -25.72
N MET A 133 1.23 0.20 -24.72
CA MET A 133 0.91 1.54 -24.25
C MET A 133 1.36 2.62 -25.24
N LYS A 134 2.54 2.45 -25.86
CA LYS A 134 3.03 3.37 -26.90
C LYS A 134 2.16 3.34 -28.16
N ASP A 135 1.64 2.17 -28.53
CA ASP A 135 0.73 2.01 -29.66
C ASP A 135 -0.64 2.66 -29.39
N GLU A 136 -1.17 2.58 -28.17
CA GLU A 136 -2.46 3.20 -27.80
C GLU A 136 -2.36 4.72 -27.59
N TRP A 137 -1.24 5.20 -27.05
CA TRP A 137 -1.03 6.61 -26.72
C TRP A 137 0.28 7.15 -27.32
N PRO A 138 0.36 7.25 -28.66
CA PRO A 138 1.57 7.73 -29.33
C PRO A 138 1.91 9.17 -28.94
N GLY A 139 3.20 9.49 -28.95
CA GLY A 139 3.71 10.84 -28.64
C GLY A 139 3.80 11.17 -27.14
N ASN A 140 3.43 10.24 -26.26
CA ASN A 140 3.65 10.36 -24.83
C ASN A 140 4.90 9.59 -24.43
N ASP A 141 5.70 10.15 -23.53
CA ASP A 141 6.84 9.46 -22.95
C ASP A 141 6.30 8.45 -21.93
N ILE A 142 6.30 7.16 -22.28
CA ILE A 142 5.79 6.07 -21.44
C ILE A 142 6.91 5.04 -21.30
N HIS A 143 7.34 4.81 -20.05
CA HIS A 143 8.30 3.75 -19.71
C HIS A 143 7.68 2.78 -18.71
N VAL A 144 7.98 1.50 -18.91
CA VAL A 144 7.53 0.40 -18.06
C VAL A 144 8.75 -0.18 -17.36
N ASN A 145 8.84 0.06 -16.05
CA ASN A 145 9.98 -0.32 -15.23
C ASN A 145 9.58 -1.43 -14.26
N VAL A 146 10.49 -2.37 -14.03
CA VAL A 146 10.32 -3.40 -12.99
C VAL A 146 10.77 -2.82 -11.65
N PHE A 147 10.02 -3.09 -10.59
CA PHE A 147 10.44 -2.78 -9.22
C PHE A 147 10.18 -3.97 -8.30
N GLY A 148 10.28 -3.77 -6.98
CA GLY A 148 9.97 -4.81 -5.99
C GLY A 148 10.95 -5.98 -6.05
N SER A 149 10.45 -7.18 -5.76
CA SER A 149 11.25 -8.42 -5.77
C SER A 149 11.87 -8.70 -7.14
N SER A 150 11.15 -8.31 -8.19
CA SER A 150 11.55 -8.50 -9.57
C SER A 150 12.68 -7.57 -10.02
N GLY A 151 12.91 -6.47 -9.30
CA GLY A 151 13.93 -5.46 -9.63
C GLY A 151 15.19 -5.50 -8.76
N ASN A 152 15.22 -6.30 -7.70
CA ASN A 152 16.30 -6.31 -6.69
C ASN A 152 17.01 -7.67 -6.53
N LEU A 153 16.82 -8.59 -7.48
CA LEU A 153 17.39 -9.95 -7.48
C LEU A 153 16.90 -10.85 -6.33
N LEU A 154 15.77 -10.50 -5.69
CA LEU A 154 15.14 -11.30 -4.63
C LEU A 154 13.83 -11.96 -5.07
N SER A 155 13.62 -12.13 -6.39
CA SER A 155 12.47 -12.86 -6.93
C SER A 155 12.79 -14.33 -7.15
N SER A 156 11.79 -15.17 -6.96
CA SER A 156 11.76 -16.57 -7.40
C SER A 156 10.91 -16.73 -8.67
N SER A 157 10.93 -17.92 -9.28
CA SER A 157 10.18 -18.19 -10.54
C SER A 157 8.66 -18.05 -10.40
N ASP A 158 8.13 -18.12 -9.19
CA ASP A 158 6.71 -18.03 -8.82
C ASP A 158 6.33 -16.66 -8.23
N SER A 159 7.29 -15.73 -8.13
CA SER A 159 7.02 -14.38 -7.64
C SER A 159 6.22 -13.56 -8.66
N ASP A 160 5.20 -12.85 -8.18
CA ASP A 160 4.49 -11.84 -8.96
C ASP A 160 5.45 -10.74 -9.47
N VAL A 161 5.08 -10.07 -10.57
CA VAL A 161 5.89 -9.01 -11.17
C VAL A 161 5.34 -7.63 -10.78
N ASP A 162 6.14 -6.87 -10.04
CA ASP A 162 5.84 -5.49 -9.67
C ASP A 162 6.29 -4.53 -10.78
N ILE A 163 5.36 -3.75 -11.33
CA ILE A 163 5.60 -2.88 -12.49
C ILE A 163 5.23 -1.42 -12.19
N CYS A 164 6.16 -0.52 -12.45
CA CYS A 164 5.97 0.92 -12.35
C CYS A 164 5.88 1.50 -13.77
N ILE A 165 4.80 2.25 -14.05
CA ILE A 165 4.63 2.94 -15.32
C ILE A 165 4.88 4.42 -15.07
N THR A 166 5.89 4.97 -15.72
CA THR A 166 6.22 6.39 -15.65
C THR A 166 5.80 7.07 -16.94
N THR A 167 5.02 8.15 -16.82
CA THR A 167 4.62 8.95 -17.98
C THR A 167 4.34 10.39 -17.61
N THR A 168 4.45 11.29 -18.60
CA THR A 168 4.02 12.69 -18.50
C THR A 168 2.52 12.87 -18.75
N MET A 169 1.82 11.81 -19.18
CA MET A 169 0.42 11.84 -19.55
C MET A 169 -0.52 11.77 -18.33
N LYS A 170 -1.18 12.89 -18.00
CA LYS A 170 -2.14 12.98 -16.87
C LYS A 170 -3.31 12.00 -16.95
N LYS A 171 -3.75 11.64 -18.16
CA LYS A 171 -4.87 10.69 -18.36
C LYS A 171 -4.55 9.27 -17.85
N LEU A 172 -3.26 8.92 -17.70
CA LEU A 172 -2.83 7.64 -17.13
C LEU A 172 -2.76 7.65 -15.60
N GLU A 173 -2.97 8.80 -14.93
CA GLU A 173 -3.12 8.86 -13.47
C GLU A 173 -4.36 8.08 -13.01
N SER A 174 -5.39 7.97 -13.87
CA SER A 174 -6.53 7.09 -13.63
C SER A 174 -6.23 5.67 -14.12
N MET A 175 -6.19 4.73 -13.18
CA MET A 175 -6.03 3.30 -13.45
C MET A 175 -7.14 2.69 -14.32
N HIS A 176 -8.26 3.39 -14.49
CA HIS A 176 -9.38 2.92 -15.30
C HIS A 176 -9.02 2.80 -16.80
N SER A 177 -8.35 3.82 -17.36
CA SER A 177 -7.93 3.82 -18.77
C SER A 177 -6.99 2.65 -19.06
N LEU A 178 -6.07 2.39 -18.14
CA LEU A 178 -5.13 1.27 -18.23
C LEU A 178 -5.84 -0.08 -18.17
N ALA A 179 -6.79 -0.25 -17.24
CA ALA A 179 -7.54 -1.50 -17.12
C ALA A 179 -8.36 -1.81 -18.39
N ILE A 180 -8.97 -0.81 -19.02
CA ILE A 180 -9.67 -0.99 -20.32
C ILE A 180 -8.71 -1.46 -21.41
N LEU A 181 -7.51 -0.86 -21.49
CA LEU A 181 -6.52 -1.24 -22.50
C LEU A 181 -6.09 -2.70 -22.33
N LEU A 182 -5.80 -3.10 -21.09
CA LEU A 182 -5.34 -4.46 -20.81
C LEU A 182 -6.41 -5.52 -21.06
N ASP A 183 -7.68 -5.22 -20.72
CA ASP A 183 -8.85 -6.08 -20.96
C ASP A 183 -9.07 -6.39 -22.44
N ARG A 184 -8.88 -5.40 -23.31
CA ARG A 184 -8.98 -5.58 -24.77
C ARG A 184 -7.87 -6.46 -25.36
N ARG A 185 -6.74 -6.62 -24.66
CA ARG A 185 -5.50 -7.23 -25.17
C ARG A 185 -5.17 -8.57 -24.50
N THR A 186 -6.21 -9.28 -24.04
CA THR A 186 -6.23 -10.66 -23.51
C THR A 186 -5.61 -10.89 -22.13
N PHE A 187 -5.24 -9.85 -21.39
CA PHE A 187 -4.94 -10.05 -19.97
C PHE A 187 -6.26 -10.35 -19.23
N CYS A 188 -6.21 -11.10 -18.13
CA CYS A 188 -7.40 -11.55 -17.40
C CYS A 188 -7.34 -11.11 -15.94
N GLN A 189 -8.49 -11.09 -15.26
CA GLN A 189 -8.62 -10.84 -13.81
C GLN A 189 -8.12 -9.47 -13.31
N PHE A 190 -8.36 -8.39 -14.05
CA PHE A 190 -7.97 -7.06 -13.57
C PHE A 190 -8.81 -6.58 -12.41
N ARG A 191 -8.12 -5.93 -11.49
CA ARG A 191 -8.71 -5.22 -10.37
C ARG A 191 -7.97 -3.90 -10.22
N THR A 192 -8.67 -2.79 -10.38
CA THR A 192 -8.16 -1.46 -10.03
C THR A 192 -8.52 -1.15 -8.59
N ARG A 193 -7.61 -0.48 -7.87
CA ARG A 193 -7.91 0.14 -6.59
C ARG A 193 -7.65 1.64 -6.73
N SER A 194 -8.61 2.46 -6.34
CA SER A 194 -8.42 3.92 -6.32
C SER A 194 -7.37 4.27 -5.27
N GLY A 195 -6.16 4.63 -5.70
CA GLY A 195 -5.13 5.18 -4.83
C GLY A 195 -5.43 6.63 -4.51
N ARG A 196 -6.28 6.91 -3.51
CA ARG A 196 -6.49 8.28 -3.03
C ARG A 196 -5.40 8.77 -2.05
N ASP A 197 -4.49 7.91 -1.60
CA ASP A 197 -3.63 8.23 -0.44
C ASP A 197 -2.11 8.05 -0.63
N ALA A 198 -1.61 7.71 -1.83
CA ALA A 198 -0.19 7.33 -1.99
C ALA A 198 0.77 8.46 -2.40
N LEU A 199 0.28 9.61 -2.89
CA LEU A 199 1.13 10.61 -3.56
C LEU A 199 1.44 11.88 -2.75
N ASN A 200 0.97 12.00 -1.50
CA ASN A 200 1.18 13.22 -0.69
C ASN A 200 2.05 13.03 0.57
N GLN A 201 2.73 11.89 0.74
CA GLN A 201 3.64 11.66 1.86
C GLN A 201 5.12 11.88 1.48
N GLY A 202 5.45 13.05 0.92
CA GLY A 202 6.83 13.30 0.49
C GLY A 202 7.24 14.74 0.17
N ARG A 203 6.47 15.75 0.60
CA ARG A 203 6.92 17.14 0.60
C ARG A 203 6.46 17.85 1.87
N SER A 204 7.34 17.89 2.86
CA SER A 204 7.42 18.92 3.89
C SER A 204 8.87 19.03 4.31
#